data_AF-A0A0C2BUW0-F1
#
_entry.id   AF-A0A0C2BUW0-F1
#
_cell.length_a   1.000
_cell.length_b   1.000
_cell.length_c   1.000
_cell.angle_alpha   90.00
_cell.angle_beta   90.00
_cell.angle_gamma   90.00
#
_symmetry.space_group_name_H-M   'P 1'
#
loop_
_entity.id
_entity.type
_entity.pdbx_description
1 polymer ?
#
loop_
_entity_poly.entity_id
_entity_poly.type
_entity_poly.pdbx_seq_one_letter_code
_entity_poly.pdbx_strand_id
1 'polypeptide(L)'
;GHRYKLNYDGLHYLTISNCRISDAGEVLVIARNSEGEVQSTCTLDIFQKKDFRQLQLKPTQFMTSEELQQRQLQWQKETLGTLGEAFEAAPKPDAQKLFHVE
;
A
#
# COMPACT_ATOMS: atom_id res chain seq x y z
N GLY A 1 15.64 -27.30 7.37
CA GLY A 1 15.61 -27.41 8.84
C GLY A 1 14.16 -27.47 9.31
N HIS A 2 13.89 -28.18 10.40
CA HIS A 2 12.53 -28.26 10.97
C HIS A 2 12.08 -26.90 11.50
N ARG A 3 10.81 -26.58 11.25
CA ARG A 3 10.21 -25.27 11.56
C ARG A 3 9.77 -25.15 13.01
N TYR A 4 9.36 -26.27 13.59
CA TYR A 4 9.08 -26.45 15.01
C TYR A 4 10.29 -27.11 15.66
N LYS A 5 10.79 -26.52 16.74
CA LYS A 5 11.92 -27.06 17.50
C LYS A 5 11.62 -26.97 18.98
N LEU A 6 11.65 -28.10 19.67
CA LEU A 6 11.59 -28.15 21.13
C LEU A 6 13.03 -28.12 21.67
N ASN A 7 13.29 -27.23 22.62
CA ASN A 7 14.60 -27.09 23.25
C ASN A 7 14.49 -27.25 24.77
N TYR A 8 15.65 -27.44 25.41
CA TYR A 8 15.77 -27.54 26.85
C TYR A 8 17.12 -27.00 27.32
N ASP A 9 17.09 -26.01 28.19
CA ASP A 9 18.26 -25.37 28.83
C ASP A 9 18.06 -25.20 30.36
N GLY A 10 17.15 -25.97 30.94
CA GLY A 10 16.60 -25.75 32.28
C GLY A 10 15.13 -25.30 32.23
N LEU A 11 14.67 -24.82 31.07
CA LEU A 11 13.26 -24.61 30.75
C LEU A 11 12.94 -25.24 29.39
N HIS A 12 11.75 -25.85 29.25
CA HIS A 12 11.27 -26.30 27.95
C HIS A 12 10.65 -25.15 27.18
N TYR A 13 11.11 -24.94 25.94
CA TYR A 13 10.52 -23.94 25.05
C TYR A 13 10.40 -24.44 23.61
N LEU A 14 9.29 -24.09 22.97
CA LEU A 14 9.01 -24.36 21.56
C LEU A 14 9.39 -23.13 20.73
N THR A 15 10.27 -23.32 19.76
CA THR A 15 10.60 -22.32 18.75
C THR A 15 9.87 -22.63 17.45
N ILE A 16 9.05 -21.68 16.99
CA ILE A 16 8.39 -21.72 15.68
C ILE A 16 9.09 -20.72 14.77
N SER A 17 9.90 -21.20 13.83
CA SER A 17 10.58 -20.34 12.87
C SER A 17 9.63 -19.96 11.71
N ASN A 18 9.67 -18.70 11.25
CA ASN A 18 8.85 -18.24 10.11
C ASN A 18 7.37 -18.64 10.26
N CYS A 19 6.69 -18.04 11.24
CA CYS A 19 5.28 -18.31 11.53
C CYS A 19 4.39 -18.04 10.32
N ARG A 20 3.37 -18.88 10.15
CA ARG A 20 2.35 -18.79 9.10
C ARG A 20 0.98 -18.62 9.73
N ILE A 21 0.02 -18.08 8.98
CA ILE A 21 -1.37 -17.97 9.44
C ILE A 21 -1.93 -19.34 9.86
N SER A 22 -1.48 -20.43 9.21
CA SER A 22 -1.86 -21.80 9.55
C SER A 22 -1.45 -22.26 10.96
N ASP A 23 -0.56 -21.53 11.63
CA ASP A 23 -0.07 -21.89 12.96
C ASP A 23 -0.90 -21.21 14.06
N ALA A 24 -1.82 -20.32 13.69
CA ALA A 24 -2.69 -19.67 14.63
C ALA A 24 -3.70 -20.69 15.19
N GLY A 25 -4.01 -20.55 16.48
CA GLY A 25 -4.92 -21.46 17.17
C GLY A 25 -4.51 -21.72 18.60
N GLU A 26 -5.08 -22.77 19.19
CA GLU A 26 -4.74 -23.20 20.55
C GLU A 26 -3.56 -24.17 20.52
N VAL A 27 -2.56 -23.89 21.36
CA VAL A 27 -1.40 -24.75 21.59
C VAL A 27 -1.56 -25.41 22.95
N LEU A 28 -1.66 -26.74 22.94
CA LEU A 28 -1.69 -27.57 24.14
C LEU A 28 -0.28 -28.06 24.47
N VAL A 29 0.18 -27.77 25.69
CA VAL A 29 1.43 -28.25 26.25
C VAL A 29 1.13 -29.36 27.23
N ILE A 30 1.74 -30.53 27.00
CA ILE A 30 1.60 -31.72 27.84
C ILE A 30 2.98 -32.07 28.39
N ALA A 31 3.12 -32.04 29.72
CA ALA A 31 4.33 -32.46 30.40
C ALA A 31 4.06 -33.75 31.18
N ARG A 32 4.83 -34.80 30.89
CA ARG A 32 4.64 -36.14 31.44
C ARG A 32 5.93 -36.68 32.06
N ASN A 33 5.81 -37.32 33.22
CA ASN A 33 6.88 -38.04 33.90
C ASN A 33 6.37 -39.39 34.45
N SER A 34 7.13 -40.04 35.34
CA SER A 34 6.73 -41.30 35.99
C SER A 34 5.52 -41.14 36.91
N GLU A 35 5.35 -39.97 37.51
CA GLU A 35 4.33 -39.68 38.52
C GLU A 35 2.99 -39.23 37.93
N GLY A 36 2.99 -38.76 36.68
CA GLY A 36 1.77 -38.33 36.03
C GLY A 36 1.97 -37.42 34.83
N GLU A 37 0.91 -36.68 34.51
CA GLU A 37 0.83 -35.77 33.38
C GLU A 37 0.14 -34.47 33.81
N VAL A 38 0.65 -33.34 33.33
CA VAL A 38 0.03 -32.02 33.49
C VAL A 38 -0.13 -31.37 32.12
N GLN A 39 -1.23 -30.63 31.96
CA GLN A 39 -1.58 -29.98 30.71
C GLN A 39 -1.79 -28.47 30.93
N SER A 40 -1.43 -27.67 29.93
CA SER A 40 -1.68 -26.23 29.89
C SER A 40 -1.92 -25.79 28.46
N THR A 41 -2.85 -24.85 28.24
CA THR A 41 -3.16 -24.33 26.90
C THR A 41 -2.77 -22.86 26.77
N CYS A 42 -2.43 -22.45 25.56
CA CYS A 42 -2.29 -21.03 25.21
C CYS A 42 -2.83 -20.75 23.80
N THR A 43 -3.36 -19.55 23.59
CA THR A 43 -3.83 -19.11 22.26
C THR A 43 -2.70 -18.39 21.54
N LEU A 44 -2.43 -18.78 20.30
CA LEU A 44 -1.44 -18.18 19.42
C LEU A 44 -2.14 -17.41 18.29
N ASP A 45 -2.06 -16.09 18.36
CA ASP A 45 -2.59 -15.21 17.32
C ASP A 45 -1.46 -14.79 16.35
N ILE A 46 -1.70 -14.95 15.05
CA ILE A 46 -0.71 -14.60 14.01
C ILE A 46 -1.34 -13.63 13.01
N PHE A 47 -0.68 -12.51 12.83
CA PHE A 47 -1.09 -11.46 11.89
C PHE A 47 -0.13 -11.43 10.72
N GLN A 48 -0.65 -11.53 9.50
CA GLN A 48 0.14 -11.29 8.30
C GLN A 48 0.54 -9.81 8.25
N LYS A 49 1.84 -9.55 8.24
CA LYS A 49 2.36 -8.21 8.00
C LYS A 49 1.92 -7.77 6.62
N LYS A 50 1.36 -6.56 6.51
CA LYS A 50 1.10 -5.91 5.21
C LYS A 50 2.43 -5.69 4.50
N ASP A 51 2.76 -6.60 3.60
CA ASP A 51 3.96 -6.50 2.78
C ASP A 51 3.59 -5.80 1.47
N PHE A 52 4.10 -4.58 1.29
CA PHE A 52 3.85 -3.81 0.08
C PHE A 52 4.39 -4.50 -1.19
N ARG A 53 5.33 -5.45 -1.05
CA ARG A 53 5.84 -6.24 -2.18
C ARG A 53 4.80 -7.24 -2.70
N GLN A 54 3.80 -7.59 -1.89
CA GLN A 54 2.65 -8.38 -2.34
C GLN A 54 1.59 -7.52 -3.02
N LEU A 55 1.69 -6.19 -2.94
CA LEU A 55 0.84 -5.32 -3.74
C LEU A 55 1.29 -5.43 -5.19
N GLN A 56 0.37 -5.86 -6.05
CA GLN A 56 0.50 -5.72 -7.49
C GLN A 56 0.63 -4.22 -7.79
N LEU A 57 1.86 -3.74 -7.99
CA LEU A 57 2.08 -2.39 -8.47
C LEU A 57 1.43 -2.26 -9.85
N LYS A 58 0.77 -1.13 -10.10
CA LYS A 58 0.25 -0.86 -11.44
C LYS A 58 1.41 -0.92 -12.43
N PRO A 59 1.26 -1.61 -13.57
CA PRO A 59 2.32 -1.65 -14.58
C PRO A 59 2.66 -0.22 -14.99
N THR A 60 3.96 0.05 -15.12
CA THR A 60 4.44 1.34 -15.62
C THR A 60 3.88 1.55 -17.02
N GLN A 61 3.03 2.55 -17.18
CA GLN A 61 2.58 3.00 -18.49
C GLN A 61 3.68 3.87 -19.09
N PHE A 62 4.45 3.31 -20.01
CA PHE A 62 5.38 4.10 -20.81
C PHE A 62 4.55 4.96 -21.75
N MET A 63 4.48 6.26 -21.46
CA MET A 63 3.85 7.24 -22.36
C MET A 63 4.94 7.88 -23.21
N THR A 64 4.66 8.07 -24.49
CA THR A 64 5.57 8.79 -25.39
C THR A 64 5.58 10.29 -25.07
N SER A 65 6.61 11.00 -25.54
CA SER A 65 6.69 12.46 -25.37
C SER A 65 5.47 13.19 -25.97
N GLU A 66 4.93 12.67 -27.07
CA GLU A 66 3.76 13.24 -27.76
C GLU A 66 2.48 13.06 -26.93
N GLU A 67 2.28 11.87 -26.38
CA GLU A 67 1.14 11.57 -25.50
C GLU A 67 1.16 12.42 -24.22
N LEU A 68 2.34 12.70 -23.67
CA LEU A 68 2.51 13.58 -22.50
C LEU A 68 2.16 15.04 -22.85
N GLN A 69 2.59 15.54 -24.00
CA GLN A 69 2.25 16.89 -24.47
C GLN A 69 0.75 17.04 -24.74
N GLN A 70 0.11 16.06 -25.37
CA GLN A 70 -1.33 16.07 -25.60
C GLN A 70 -2.10 16.12 -24.27
N ARG A 71 -1.69 15.32 -23.28
CA ARG A 71 -2.30 15.32 -21.95
C ARG A 71 -2.12 16.66 -21.25
N GLN A 72 -0.97 17.30 -21.40
CA GLN A 72 -0.71 18.63 -20.84
C GLN A 72 -1.58 19.72 -21.50
N LEU A 73 -1.71 19.69 -22.83
CA LEU A 73 -2.59 20.61 -23.57
C LEU A 73 -4.06 20.41 -23.20
N GLN A 74 -4.49 19.16 -23.08
CA GLN A 74 -5.85 18.83 -22.65
C GLN A 74 -6.10 19.30 -21.23
N TRP A 75 -5.17 19.06 -20.30
CA TRP A 75 -5.27 19.56 -18.94
C TRP A 75 -5.35 21.09 -18.91
N GLN A 76 -4.51 21.78 -19.68
CA GLN A 76 -4.56 23.26 -19.79
C GLN A 76 -5.92 23.75 -20.30
N LYS A 77 -6.49 23.10 -21.31
CA LYS A 77 -7.84 23.42 -21.81
C LYS A 77 -8.90 23.19 -20.75
N GLU A 78 -8.83 22.06 -20.04
CA GLU A 78 -9.76 21.73 -18.96
C GLU A 78 -9.62 22.68 -17.75
N THR A 79 -8.40 23.11 -17.40
CA THR A 79 -8.16 24.08 -16.32
C THR A 79 -8.56 25.49 -16.70
N LEU A 80 -8.34 25.92 -17.95
CA LEU A 80 -8.83 27.23 -18.42
C LEU A 80 -10.36 27.26 -18.56
N GLY A 81 -10.99 26.10 -18.71
CA GLY A 81 -12.44 25.92 -18.74
C GLY A 81 -13.15 26.94 -19.63
N THR A 82 -14.33 27.38 -19.18
CA THR A 82 -15.18 28.39 -19.85
C THR A 82 -14.52 29.77 -19.96
N LEU A 83 -13.49 30.07 -19.17
CA LEU A 83 -12.84 31.38 -19.16
C LEU A 83 -11.95 31.58 -20.39
N GLY A 84 -11.32 30.51 -20.90
CA GLY A 84 -10.50 30.55 -22.10
C GLY A 84 -11.30 30.79 -23.37
N GLU A 85 -12.41 30.07 -23.53
CA GLU A 85 -13.31 30.27 -24.67
C GLU A 85 -13.97 31.65 -24.65
N ALA A 86 -14.40 32.12 -23.46
CA ALA A 86 -14.96 33.46 -23.30
C ALA A 86 -13.93 34.58 -23.57
N PHE A 87 -12.65 34.36 -23.26
CA PHE A 87 -11.56 35.33 -23.50
C PHE A 87 -11.20 35.42 -24.99
N GLU A 88 -11.13 34.30 -25.72
CA GLU A 88 -10.87 34.29 -27.17
C GLU A 88 -12.06 34.81 -27.99
N ALA A 89 -13.29 34.56 -27.53
CA ALA A 89 -14.51 35.09 -28.17
C ALA A 89 -14.76 36.58 -27.85
N ALA A 90 -14.10 37.14 -26.84
CA ALA A 90 -14.26 38.54 -26.50
C ALA A 90 -13.67 39.43 -27.62
N PRO A 91 -14.40 40.46 -28.07
CA PRO A 91 -13.87 41.40 -29.04
C PRO A 91 -12.63 42.08 -28.46
N LYS A 92 -11.49 41.94 -29.14
CA LYS A 92 -10.23 42.53 -28.69
C LYS A 92 -10.41 44.05 -28.60
N PRO A 93 -10.01 44.68 -27.48
CA PRO A 93 -10.18 46.11 -27.32
C PRO A 93 -9.36 46.83 -28.38
N ASP A 94 -10.01 47.80 -29.03
CA ASP A 94 -9.40 48.62 -30.07
C ASP A 94 -8.23 49.40 -29.46
N ALA A 95 -7.00 49.07 -29.87
CA ALA A 95 -5.79 49.60 -29.28
C ALA A 95 -5.77 51.13 -29.29
N GLN A 96 -6.39 51.77 -30.29
CA GLN A 96 -6.46 53.23 -30.39
C GLN A 96 -7.32 53.88 -29.29
N LYS A 97 -8.32 53.18 -28.74
CA LYS A 97 -9.16 53.69 -27.65
C LYS A 97 -8.51 53.58 -26.26
N LEU A 98 -7.48 52.75 -26.11
CA LEU A 98 -6.72 52.58 -24.86
C LEU A 98 -5.67 53.68 -24.62
N PHE A 99 -5.29 54.44 -25.66
CA PHE A 99 -4.31 55.53 -25.56
C PHE A 99 -4.92 56.90 -25.25
N HIS A 100 -6.25 57.03 -25.15
CA HIS A 100 -6.90 58.22 -24.64
C HIS A 100 -7.50 57.91 -23.28
N VAL A 101 -6.65 58.05 -22.27
CA VAL A 101 -7.09 58.23 -20.88
C VAL A 101 -6.90 59.72 -20.60
N GLU A 102 -8.00 60.48 -20.62
CA GLU A 102 -8.04 61.81 -20.00
C GLU A 102 -8.13 61.69 -18.48
#